data_AF-A0A226GNW8-F1
#
_entry.id   AF-A0A226GNW8-F1
#
_cell.length_a   1.000
_cell.length_b   1.000
_cell.length_c   1.000
_cell.angle_alpha   90.00
_cell.angle_beta   90.00
_cell.angle_gamma   90.00
#
_symmetry.space_group_name_H-M   'P 1'
#
loop_
_entity.id
_entity.type
_entity.pdbx_description
1 polymer ?
#
loop_
_entity_poly.entity_id
_entity_poly.type
_entity_poly.pdbx_seq_one_letter_code
_entity_poly.pdbx_strand_id
1 'polypeptide(L)'
;MKTLFFTLAILFANIAISQTHQITKHNGEQLDVNYIKNENGFVYYAINGSSEEHKISKYAVAQVTTKGTNQTQKVSDKIIVDSKEDYKFVTVLPQEKTIGLKQVASFSGVSTKTKGEPPIANQKHTALRIKTQSASNGYPFVSIVEKDNGKYEAIAYAY
;
A
#
# COMPACT_ATOMS: atom_id res chain seq x y z
N MET A 1 -14.27 -17.53 -57.05
CA MET A 1 -13.34 -17.27 -55.94
C MET A 1 -13.60 -15.90 -55.28
N LYS A 2 -14.82 -15.65 -54.76
CA LYS A 2 -15.17 -14.36 -54.11
C LYS A 2 -15.63 -14.51 -52.66
N THR A 3 -15.96 -15.73 -52.22
CA THR A 3 -16.46 -16.05 -50.87
C THR A 3 -15.38 -16.52 -49.89
N LEU A 4 -14.17 -16.84 -50.36
CA LEU A 4 -13.06 -17.32 -49.52
C LEU A 4 -12.34 -16.21 -48.73
N PHE A 5 -12.50 -14.94 -49.12
CA PHE A 5 -11.88 -13.82 -48.40
C PHE A 5 -12.69 -13.38 -47.17
N PHE A 6 -13.97 -13.76 -47.08
CA PHE A 6 -14.83 -13.35 -45.98
C PHE A 6 -14.64 -14.22 -44.71
N THR A 7 -14.16 -15.45 -44.87
CA THR A 7 -13.88 -16.37 -43.76
C THR A 7 -12.57 -16.07 -43.03
N LEU A 8 -11.61 -15.40 -43.68
CA LEU A 8 -10.32 -15.06 -43.06
C LEU A 8 -10.39 -13.82 -42.14
N ALA A 9 -11.38 -12.95 -42.34
CA ALA A 9 -11.57 -11.74 -41.54
C ALA A 9 -12.06 -12.01 -40.10
N ILE A 10 -12.60 -13.21 -39.83
CA ILE A 10 -13.14 -13.59 -38.50
C ILE A 10 -12.02 -14.12 -37.57
N LEU A 11 -10.82 -14.44 -38.09
CA LEU A 11 -9.73 -14.97 -37.28
C LEU A 11 -9.05 -13.94 -36.37
N PHE A 12 -9.32 -12.64 -36.55
CA PHE A 12 -8.87 -11.59 -35.65
C PHE A 12 -9.96 -11.17 -34.65
N ALA A 13 -10.87 -12.08 -34.30
CA ALA A 13 -11.78 -11.90 -33.19
C ALA A 13 -10.96 -11.67 -31.91
N ASN A 14 -10.81 -10.38 -31.59
CA ASN A 14 -10.30 -9.78 -30.37
C ASN A 14 -10.05 -10.79 -29.25
N ILE A 15 -8.79 -11.07 -28.97
CA ILE A 15 -8.40 -11.68 -27.71
C ILE A 15 -8.68 -10.61 -26.65
N ALA A 16 -9.92 -10.58 -26.16
CA ALA A 16 -10.28 -9.73 -25.04
C ALA A 16 -9.43 -10.23 -23.86
N ILE A 17 -8.38 -9.47 -23.53
CA ILE A 17 -7.61 -9.68 -22.31
C ILE A 17 -8.53 -9.28 -21.16
N SER A 18 -9.41 -10.19 -20.78
CA SER A 18 -10.32 -9.98 -19.67
C SER A 18 -9.50 -9.90 -18.38
N GLN A 19 -9.92 -9.02 -17.46
CA GLN A 19 -9.35 -8.96 -16.12
C GLN A 19 -9.52 -10.31 -15.44
N THR A 20 -8.40 -10.89 -15.03
CA THR A 20 -8.36 -12.23 -14.43
C THR A 20 -8.57 -12.18 -12.92
N HIS A 21 -8.25 -11.05 -12.28
CA HIS A 21 -8.28 -10.89 -10.84
C HIS A 21 -8.95 -9.57 -10.42
N GLN A 22 -9.32 -9.52 -9.15
CA GLN A 22 -9.89 -8.37 -8.49
C GLN A 22 -9.18 -8.14 -7.16
N ILE A 23 -8.49 -7.01 -7.03
CA ILE A 23 -7.85 -6.59 -5.79
C ILE A 23 -8.87 -5.83 -4.96
N THR A 24 -9.13 -6.29 -3.73
CA THR A 24 -9.94 -5.56 -2.76
C THR A 24 -9.03 -4.88 -1.75
N LYS A 25 -9.10 -3.55 -1.66
CA LYS A 25 -8.37 -2.74 -0.69
C LYS A 25 -9.08 -2.72 0.67
N HIS A 26 -8.34 -2.38 1.72
CA HIS A 26 -8.89 -2.23 3.07
C HIS A 26 -9.85 -1.05 3.25
N ASN A 27 -9.88 -0.12 2.30
CA ASN A 27 -10.82 0.99 2.24
C ASN A 27 -12.14 0.65 1.51
N GLY A 28 -12.29 -0.60 1.03
CA GLY A 28 -13.46 -1.07 0.31
C GLY A 28 -13.39 -0.87 -1.21
N GLU A 29 -12.37 -0.17 -1.73
CA GLU A 29 -12.16 -0.02 -3.17
C GLU A 29 -11.80 -1.37 -3.80
N GLN A 30 -12.45 -1.69 -4.92
CA GLN A 30 -12.21 -2.89 -5.69
C GLN A 30 -11.58 -2.49 -7.03
N LEU A 31 -10.45 -3.12 -7.36
CA LEU A 31 -9.69 -2.87 -8.57
C LEU A 31 -9.64 -4.14 -9.40
N ASP A 32 -10.20 -4.08 -10.60
CA ASP A 32 -10.15 -5.19 -11.53
C ASP A 32 -8.89 -5.13 -12.38
N VAL A 33 -8.01 -6.11 -12.16
CA VAL A 33 -6.62 -6.08 -12.63
C VAL A 33 -6.10 -7.48 -12.95
N ASN A 34 -4.95 -7.57 -13.57
CA ASN A 34 -4.21 -8.82 -13.72
C ASN A 34 -3.15 -8.88 -12.61
N TYR A 35 -3.41 -9.67 -11.58
CA TYR A 35 -2.45 -9.90 -10.51
C TYR A 35 -1.22 -10.65 -11.05
N ILE A 36 -0.02 -10.16 -10.71
CA ILE A 36 1.26 -10.72 -11.17
C ILE A 36 1.94 -11.48 -10.04
N LYS A 37 2.32 -10.78 -8.96
CA LYS A 37 3.06 -11.35 -7.83
C LYS A 37 3.01 -10.47 -6.58
N ASN A 38 3.35 -11.08 -5.44
CA ASN A 38 3.59 -10.39 -4.17
C ASN A 38 5.07 -10.49 -3.82
N GLU A 39 5.77 -9.36 -3.77
CA GLU A 39 7.21 -9.32 -3.51
C GLU A 39 7.61 -8.03 -2.77
N ASN A 40 8.60 -8.11 -1.87
CA ASN A 40 9.15 -6.95 -1.14
C ASN A 40 8.14 -6.08 -0.37
N GLY A 41 6.97 -6.62 -0.04
CA GLY A 41 5.88 -5.88 0.62
C GLY A 41 5.01 -5.07 -0.34
N PHE A 42 5.08 -5.37 -1.64
CA PHE A 42 4.21 -4.84 -2.68
C PHE A 42 3.41 -5.95 -3.35
N VAL A 43 2.24 -5.57 -3.85
CA VAL A 43 1.41 -6.36 -4.77
C VAL A 43 1.62 -5.76 -6.16
N TYR A 44 2.13 -6.57 -7.08
CA TYR A 44 2.35 -6.20 -8.47
C TYR A 44 1.16 -6.63 -9.32
N TYR A 45 0.65 -5.72 -10.14
CA TYR A 45 -0.50 -5.97 -11.01
C TYR A 45 -0.40 -5.15 -12.30
N ALA A 46 -1.09 -5.60 -13.35
CA ALA A 46 -1.27 -4.86 -14.59
C ALA A 46 -2.73 -4.42 -14.74
N ILE A 47 -2.93 -3.22 -15.29
CA ILE A 47 -4.26 -2.70 -15.63
C ILE A 47 -4.72 -3.32 -16.95
N ASN A 48 -6.03 -3.46 -17.14
CA ASN A 48 -6.60 -4.01 -18.37
C ASN A 48 -6.10 -3.24 -19.61
N GLY A 49 -5.63 -3.98 -20.62
CA GLY A 49 -5.14 -3.41 -21.87
C GLY A 49 -3.75 -2.76 -21.78
N SER A 50 -3.10 -2.79 -20.60
CA SER A 50 -1.74 -2.30 -20.40
C SER A 50 -0.82 -3.44 -19.98
N SER A 51 0.38 -3.47 -20.56
CA SER A 51 1.48 -4.35 -20.12
C SER A 51 2.34 -3.69 -19.03
N GLU A 52 1.95 -2.50 -18.55
CA GLU A 52 2.67 -1.80 -17.49
C GLU A 52 2.46 -2.48 -16.13
N GLU A 53 3.57 -2.76 -15.45
CA GLU A 53 3.56 -3.28 -14.09
C GLU A 53 3.35 -2.14 -13.10
N HIS A 54 2.18 -2.14 -12.45
CA HIS A 54 1.90 -1.28 -11.31
C HIS A 54 2.19 -2.02 -10.00
N LYS A 55 2.49 -1.24 -8.97
CA LYS A 55 2.71 -1.76 -7.61
C LYS A 55 1.83 -1.00 -6.63
N ILE A 56 1.27 -1.73 -5.67
CA ILE A 56 0.56 -1.17 -4.53
C ILE A 56 1.12 -1.78 -3.24
N SER A 57 1.11 -1.03 -2.15
CA SER A 57 1.56 -1.54 -0.86
C SER A 57 0.73 -2.75 -0.42
N LYS A 58 1.40 -3.79 0.08
CA LYS A 58 0.75 -4.96 0.68
C LYS A 58 -0.23 -4.54 1.78
N TYR A 59 0.11 -3.50 2.54
CA TYR A 59 -0.72 -2.99 3.62
C TYR A 59 -2.01 -2.32 3.16
N ALA A 60 -2.09 -1.86 1.91
CA ALA A 60 -3.33 -1.28 1.37
C ALA A 60 -4.32 -2.35 0.88
N VAL A 61 -3.84 -3.57 0.62
CA VAL A 61 -4.61 -4.66 0.01
C VAL A 61 -5.09 -5.67 1.05
N ALA A 62 -6.40 -5.89 1.11
CA ALA A 62 -7.02 -6.90 1.97
C ALA A 62 -6.89 -8.30 1.34
N GLN A 63 -7.36 -8.43 0.10
CA GLN A 63 -7.43 -9.72 -0.58
C GLN A 63 -7.40 -9.55 -2.11
N VAL A 64 -7.04 -10.63 -2.80
CA VAL A 64 -7.13 -10.76 -4.26
C VAL A 64 -8.08 -11.90 -4.57
N THR A 65 -9.07 -11.66 -5.43
CA THR A 65 -10.04 -12.67 -5.88
C THR A 65 -9.81 -12.98 -7.36
N THR A 66 -9.69 -14.25 -7.71
CA THR A 66 -9.64 -14.69 -9.11
C THR A 66 -11.05 -14.78 -9.67
N LYS A 67 -11.38 -14.00 -10.71
CA LYS A 67 -12.74 -13.91 -11.25
C LYS A 67 -13.24 -15.21 -11.89
N GLY A 68 -12.33 -16.02 -12.44
CA GLY A 68 -12.70 -17.28 -13.10
C GLY A 68 -13.10 -18.41 -12.13
N THR A 69 -12.54 -18.43 -10.93
CA THR A 69 -12.74 -19.51 -9.94
C THR A 69 -13.41 -19.03 -8.65
N ASN A 70 -13.63 -17.72 -8.51
CA ASN A 70 -14.05 -17.06 -7.26
C ASN A 70 -13.17 -17.41 -6.05
N GLN A 71 -11.92 -17.82 -6.29
CA GLN A 71 -10.97 -18.09 -5.20
C GLN A 71 -10.40 -16.77 -4.67
N THR A 72 -10.48 -16.60 -3.35
CA THR A 72 -9.98 -15.41 -2.66
C THR A 72 -8.70 -15.76 -1.89
N GLN A 73 -7.63 -15.02 -2.17
CA GLN A 73 -6.37 -15.08 -1.45
C GLN A 73 -6.24 -13.85 -0.56
N LYS A 74 -6.14 -14.07 0.75
CA LYS A 74 -5.87 -13.01 1.73
C LYS A 74 -4.43 -12.51 1.59
N VAL A 75 -4.26 -11.18 1.56
CA VAL A 75 -2.95 -10.53 1.40
C VAL A 75 -2.45 -9.94 2.72
N SER A 76 -3.28 -9.15 3.40
CA SER A 76 -2.92 -8.55 4.69
C SER A 76 -4.13 -8.33 5.58
N ASP A 77 -3.86 -8.20 6.88
CA ASP A 77 -4.86 -7.87 7.90
C ASP A 77 -5.05 -6.36 8.04
N LYS A 78 -6.28 -5.96 8.35
CA LYS A 78 -6.58 -4.57 8.67
C LYS A 78 -6.06 -4.24 10.06
N ILE A 79 -5.29 -3.17 10.17
CA ILE A 79 -4.77 -2.64 11.43
C ILE A 79 -5.79 -1.61 11.94
N ILE A 80 -6.33 -1.86 13.12
CA ILE A 80 -7.26 -0.96 13.81
C ILE A 80 -6.49 -0.35 14.99
N VAL A 81 -6.61 0.96 15.15
CA VAL A 81 -5.94 1.73 16.19
C VAL A 81 -6.98 2.69 16.73
N ASP A 82 -7.49 2.42 17.94
CA ASP A 82 -8.60 3.18 18.52
C ASP A 82 -8.15 4.08 19.67
N SER A 83 -7.04 3.71 20.31
CA SER A 83 -6.55 4.40 21.50
C SER A 83 -5.05 4.73 21.41
N LYS A 84 -4.60 5.64 22.28
CA LYS A 84 -3.18 5.98 22.43
C LYS A 84 -2.32 4.77 22.84
N GLU A 85 -2.90 3.79 23.53
CA GLU A 85 -2.21 2.58 24.00
C GLU A 85 -1.88 1.61 22.85
N ASP A 86 -2.60 1.75 21.74
CA ASP A 86 -2.44 0.96 20.52
C ASP A 86 -1.25 1.40 19.66
N TYR A 87 -0.35 2.25 20.19
CA TYR A 87 0.87 2.69 19.52
C TYR A 87 1.76 1.55 19.03
N LYS A 88 1.62 0.35 19.60
CA LYS A 88 2.35 -0.87 19.19
C LYS A 88 1.87 -1.39 17.83
N PHE A 89 0.60 -1.19 17.50
CA PHE A 89 0.01 -1.58 16.23
C PHE A 89 0.32 -0.58 15.11
N VAL A 90 0.67 0.67 15.47
CA VAL A 90 1.12 1.67 14.49
C VAL A 90 2.43 1.23 13.84
N THR A 91 2.35 1.03 12.54
CA THR A 91 3.47 0.55 11.73
C THR A 91 4.19 1.72 11.09
N VAL A 92 5.52 1.79 11.30
CA VAL A 92 6.37 2.74 10.59
C VAL A 92 6.73 2.14 9.25
N LEU A 93 6.34 2.80 8.17
CA LEU A 93 6.58 2.36 6.80
C LEU A 93 7.50 3.35 6.08
N PRO A 94 8.46 2.87 5.29
CA PRO A 94 9.14 3.73 4.32
C PRO A 94 8.15 4.37 3.35
N GLN A 95 8.46 5.58 2.87
CA GLN A 95 7.55 6.35 2.02
C GLN A 95 7.18 5.59 0.74
N GLU A 96 8.10 4.82 0.15
CA GLU A 96 7.83 3.99 -1.01
C GLU A 96 6.80 2.88 -0.74
N LYS A 97 6.64 2.44 0.51
CA LYS A 97 5.65 1.43 0.93
C LYS A 97 4.30 2.02 1.34
N THR A 98 4.08 3.30 1.09
CA THR A 98 2.81 3.98 1.36
C THR A 98 1.86 4.01 0.15
N ILE A 99 2.30 3.48 -1.01
CA ILE A 99 1.53 3.48 -2.25
C ILE A 99 0.18 2.76 -2.04
N GLY A 100 -0.92 3.47 -2.28
CA GLY A 100 -2.28 2.98 -2.10
C GLY A 100 -2.88 3.23 -0.71
N LEU A 101 -2.13 3.83 0.22
CA LEU A 101 -2.65 4.39 1.46
C LEU A 101 -2.93 5.88 1.28
N LYS A 102 -3.93 6.39 1.99
CA LYS A 102 -4.30 7.81 1.96
C LYS A 102 -3.51 8.60 3.00
N GLN A 103 -2.81 9.65 2.58
CA GLN A 103 -2.21 10.61 3.51
C GLN A 103 -3.31 11.38 4.24
N VAL A 104 -3.27 11.37 5.57
CA VAL A 104 -4.30 12.01 6.41
C VAL A 104 -3.79 13.16 7.25
N ALA A 105 -2.51 13.12 7.65
CA ALA A 105 -1.90 14.18 8.44
C ALA A 105 -0.38 14.22 8.21
N SER A 106 0.22 15.35 8.54
CA SER A 106 1.66 15.49 8.68
C SER A 106 1.99 16.13 10.03
N PHE A 107 3.05 15.65 10.66
CA PHE A 107 3.56 16.11 11.93
C PHE A 107 5.01 16.52 11.71
N SER A 108 5.41 17.67 12.21
CA SER A 108 6.83 18.05 12.24
C SER A 108 7.28 18.23 13.69
N GLY A 109 8.57 18.01 13.92
CA GLY A 109 9.14 18.15 15.26
C GLY A 109 10.65 18.22 15.24
N VAL A 110 11.22 18.43 16.42
CA VAL A 110 12.65 18.38 16.67
C VAL A 110 12.94 17.14 17.49
N SER A 111 13.90 16.35 17.05
CA SER A 111 14.41 15.21 17.79
C SER A 111 15.31 15.71 18.91
N THR A 112 14.83 15.59 20.15
CA THR A 112 15.56 16.06 21.33
C THR A 112 16.63 15.06 21.72
N LYS A 113 17.88 15.33 21.35
CA LYS A 113 19.02 14.49 21.74
C LYS A 113 19.42 14.78 23.20
N THR A 114 19.33 13.78 24.07
CA THR A 114 19.89 13.89 25.42
C THR A 114 21.41 13.76 25.34
N LYS A 115 22.15 14.60 26.08
CA LYS A 115 23.62 14.56 26.07
C LYS A 115 24.12 13.18 26.51
N GLY A 116 24.95 12.54 25.67
CA GLY A 116 25.50 11.20 25.92
C GLY A 116 24.62 10.04 25.44
N GLU A 117 23.44 10.32 24.87
CA GLU A 117 22.56 9.29 24.31
C GLU A 117 23.02 8.84 22.91
N PRO A 118 23.07 7.52 22.63
CA PRO A 118 23.43 7.04 21.31
C PRO A 118 22.35 7.40 20.26
N PRO A 119 22.72 7.70 19.00
CA PRO A 119 21.78 8.11 17.96
C PRO A 119 20.58 7.17 17.76
N ILE A 120 20.81 5.86 17.91
CA ILE A 120 19.78 4.81 17.74
C ILE A 120 18.70 4.91 18.84
N ALA A 121 19.08 5.21 20.08
CA ALA A 121 18.11 5.37 21.17
C ALA A 121 17.22 6.59 20.90
N ASN A 122 17.83 7.71 20.51
CA ASN A 122 17.10 8.93 20.17
C ASN A 122 16.09 8.72 19.01
N GLN A 123 16.48 7.95 17.98
CA GLN A 123 15.56 7.56 16.90
C GLN A 123 14.39 6.71 17.41
N LYS A 124 14.65 5.76 18.31
CA LYS A 124 13.61 4.93 18.93
C LYS A 124 12.64 5.75 19.77
N HIS A 125 13.14 6.71 20.55
CA HIS A 125 12.30 7.63 21.35
C HIS A 125 11.44 8.52 20.44
N THR A 126 12.05 9.06 19.37
CA THR A 126 11.34 9.88 18.38
C THR A 126 10.24 9.07 17.69
N ALA A 127 10.54 7.85 17.23
CA ALA A 127 9.57 6.95 16.62
C ALA A 127 8.45 6.57 17.59
N LEU A 128 8.74 6.31 18.86
CA LEU A 128 7.74 6.01 19.88
C LEU A 128 6.77 7.18 20.09
N ARG A 129 7.29 8.41 20.17
CA ARG A 129 6.48 9.62 20.30
C ARG A 129 5.53 9.79 19.11
N ILE A 130 6.06 9.61 17.89
CA ILE A 130 5.28 9.70 16.66
C ILE A 130 4.19 8.61 16.63
N LYS A 131 4.55 7.36 16.92
CA LYS A 131 3.58 6.25 16.98
C LYS A 131 2.46 6.51 17.99
N THR A 132 2.80 7.04 19.16
CA THR A 132 1.83 7.37 20.20
C THR A 132 0.89 8.49 19.75
N GLN A 133 1.42 9.51 19.08
CA GLN A 133 0.63 10.60 18.52
C GLN A 133 -0.29 10.12 17.38
N SER A 134 0.23 9.30 16.46
CA SER A 134 -0.57 8.66 15.41
C SER A 134 -1.68 7.80 16.00
N ALA A 135 -1.38 7.01 17.03
CA ALA A 135 -2.36 6.15 17.68
C ALA A 135 -3.49 6.92 18.36
N SER A 136 -3.15 8.02 19.03
CA SER A 136 -4.15 8.91 19.62
C SER A 136 -5.11 9.53 18.61
N ASN A 137 -4.75 9.55 17.32
CA ASN A 137 -5.60 10.05 16.24
C ASN A 137 -6.19 8.90 15.38
N GLY A 138 -5.94 7.65 15.76
CA GLY A 138 -6.40 6.46 15.03
C GLY A 138 -5.70 6.21 13.68
N TYR A 139 -4.45 6.65 13.53
CA TYR A 139 -3.67 6.47 12.31
C TYR A 139 -2.78 5.21 12.38
N PRO A 140 -3.07 4.16 11.60
CA PRO A 140 -2.35 2.88 11.68
C PRO A 140 -0.95 2.92 11.06
N PHE A 141 -0.68 3.87 10.15
CA PHE A 141 0.59 3.94 9.42
C PHE A 141 1.24 5.31 9.54
N VAL A 142 2.57 5.32 9.59
CA VAL A 142 3.35 6.56 9.58
C VAL A 142 4.66 6.36 8.82
N SER A 143 5.06 7.35 8.03
CA SER A 143 6.39 7.45 7.42
C SER A 143 7.16 8.56 8.12
N ILE A 144 8.39 8.32 8.51
CA ILE A 144 9.23 9.30 9.21
C ILE A 144 10.39 9.67 8.29
N VAL A 145 10.49 10.96 7.98
CA VAL A 145 11.55 11.56 7.17
C VAL A 145 12.38 12.47 8.07
N GLU A 146 13.64 12.11 8.28
CA GLU A 146 14.59 12.95 9.00
C GLU A 146 15.04 14.11 8.10
N LYS A 147 15.07 15.32 8.65
CA LYS A 147 15.53 16.55 7.99
C LYS A 147 16.80 17.05 8.66
N ASP A 148 17.44 18.04 8.04
CA ASP A 148 18.61 18.70 8.60
C ASP A 148 18.33 19.31 9.99
N ASN A 149 19.40 19.47 10.76
CA ASN A 149 19.39 20.06 12.09
C ASN A 149 18.54 19.30 13.12
N GLY A 150 18.43 17.98 12.98
CA GLY A 150 17.70 17.13 13.92
C GLY A 150 16.19 17.34 13.90
N LYS A 151 15.66 17.94 12.83
CA LYS A 151 14.23 18.04 12.59
C LYS A 151 13.72 16.74 11.95
N TYR A 152 12.45 16.45 12.14
CA TYR A 152 11.79 15.36 11.42
C TYR A 152 10.43 15.81 10.92
N GLU A 153 9.97 15.15 9.85
CA GLU A 153 8.62 15.20 9.36
C GLU A 153 8.06 13.78 9.33
N ALA A 154 6.92 13.57 9.97
CA ALA A 154 6.21 12.32 9.99
C ALA A 154 4.89 12.47 9.25
N ILE A 155 4.66 11.65 8.24
CA ILE A 155 3.43 11.65 7.44
C ILE A 155 2.59 10.46 7.88
N ALA A 156 1.37 10.71 8.35
CA ALA A 156 0.45 9.67 8.76
C ALA A 156 -0.45 9.24 7.59
N TYR A 157 -0.71 7.95 7.52
CA TYR A 157 -1.54 7.35 6.49
C TYR A 157 -2.64 6.48 7.10
N ALA A 158 -3.77 6.44 6.40
CA ALA A 158 -4.91 5.58 6.66
C ALA A 158 -5.31 4.84 5.37
N TYR A 159 -6.31 3.96 5.49
CA TYR A 159 -6.89 3.24 4.37
C TYR A 159 -7.68 4.17 3.43
#